data_AF-A0A420Q4H9-F1
#
_entry.id   AF-A0A420Q4H9-F1
#
_cell.length_a   1.000
_cell.length_b   1.000
_cell.length_c   1.000
_cell.angle_alpha   90.00
_cell.angle_beta   90.00
_cell.angle_gamma   90.00
#
_symmetry.space_group_name_H-M   'P 1'
#
loop_
_entity.id
_entity.type
_entity.pdbx_description
1 polymer ?
#
loop_
_entity_poly.entity_id
_entity_poly.type
_entity_poly.pdbx_seq_one_letter_code
_entity_poly.pdbx_strand_id
1 'polypeptide(L)'
;MQTGPLFGVLGLLATTQTKQFDPFLADLTHQGPRTLHHGWANLTVETNTGTFIGMYNDTYPNVRQFLRIPFAQLAYSILFGSRRLGERRDQGAVAWSSDEDCLSLAVWTPSYANKSSQLPVALFATGGGGLTGGITVPSQLPEQWVSRSQEHIVVTINYRVNIFGNPKSRAVQETSLTLLDVRAAVEWVHENIQQFGGDRDNILLWGESQGARLVDMYTTAFWEMPLATKFGLLSNGPDYIINTTEVQDPYADFDVVAKGFGCDYGDDYKAELECMRQVSWVQIEEFINRYDKKPSIAFDNYIPDEKYIFANKSDRYAKHLVARGPAIRSTTSTELQPSPNLTQTAEVPRYFDCFALRDIKLRGSIGLESFRYFYVGNYSNISPQPWLGAYHWTDLLMIFGTYVKMVGDTPQAEIDTSAAMQDYFVAFLKEGANVTSSVGWPVFQHQGKNNGSIIEFGARGSPARNITGDYLDASCYNASGPFPILS
;
A
#
# COMPACT_ATOMS: atom_id res chain seq x y z
N MET A 1 -47.70 -43.94 -43.02
CA MET A 1 -47.21 -42.53 -43.03
C MET A 1 -47.65 -41.92 -41.70
N GLN A 2 -46.77 -41.92 -40.69
CA GLN A 2 -45.94 -40.76 -40.27
C GLN A 2 -46.83 -39.60 -39.77
N THR A 3 -46.75 -39.05 -38.56
CA THR A 3 -45.70 -38.95 -37.52
C THR A 3 -46.36 -38.54 -36.19
N GLY A 4 -45.80 -39.00 -35.05
CA GLY A 4 -46.20 -38.55 -33.70
C GLY A 4 -45.65 -37.17 -33.32
N PRO A 5 -46.12 -36.56 -32.21
CA PRO A 5 -45.74 -35.21 -31.81
C PRO A 5 -44.38 -35.20 -31.09
N LEU A 6 -43.51 -34.28 -31.51
CA LEU A 6 -42.21 -34.01 -30.90
C LEU A 6 -42.36 -33.37 -29.50
N PHE A 7 -41.62 -33.93 -28.55
CA PHE A 7 -41.24 -33.29 -27.29
C PHE A 7 -40.36 -32.06 -27.56
N GLY A 8 -40.81 -30.88 -27.13
CA GLY A 8 -39.97 -29.68 -27.04
C GLY A 8 -39.29 -29.61 -25.67
N VAL A 9 -37.98 -29.82 -25.65
CA VAL A 9 -37.13 -29.62 -24.47
C VAL A 9 -36.97 -28.11 -24.23
N LEU A 10 -37.50 -27.60 -23.11
CA LEU A 10 -37.15 -26.27 -22.62
C LEU A 10 -35.71 -26.29 -22.09
N GLY A 11 -34.77 -25.78 -22.88
CA GLY A 11 -33.45 -25.42 -22.38
C GLY A 11 -33.54 -24.10 -21.61
N LEU A 12 -33.28 -24.14 -20.30
CA LEU A 12 -32.96 -22.93 -19.52
C LEU A 12 -31.61 -22.40 -20.02
N LEU A 13 -31.64 -21.32 -20.78
CA LEU A 13 -30.47 -20.47 -21.01
C LEU A 13 -30.26 -19.62 -19.76
N ALA A 14 -29.32 -20.04 -18.91
CA ALA A 14 -28.74 -19.17 -17.90
C ALA A 14 -27.91 -18.08 -18.60
N THR A 15 -28.45 -16.87 -18.68
CA THR A 15 -27.68 -15.70 -19.09
C THR A 15 -26.79 -15.26 -17.93
N THR A 16 -25.52 -15.67 -17.94
CA THR A 16 -24.47 -15.05 -17.14
C THR A 16 -24.17 -13.67 -17.72
N GLN A 17 -24.92 -12.65 -17.31
CA GLN A 17 -24.46 -11.26 -17.45
C GLN A 17 -23.36 -11.03 -16.41
N THR A 18 -22.11 -11.25 -16.80
CA THR A 18 -20.97 -10.64 -16.14
C THR A 18 -21.17 -9.12 -16.20
N LYS A 19 -21.36 -8.47 -15.05
CA LYS A 19 -21.29 -7.00 -14.95
C LYS A 19 -19.93 -6.58 -15.52
N GLN A 20 -19.94 -6.00 -16.71
CA GLN A 20 -18.79 -5.36 -17.31
C GLN A 20 -18.66 -4.01 -16.62
N PHE A 21 -17.72 -3.89 -15.69
CA PHE A 21 -17.29 -2.59 -15.19
C PHE A 21 -16.44 -1.94 -16.28
N ASP A 22 -16.67 -0.65 -16.55
CA ASP A 22 -15.86 0.10 -17.51
C ASP A 22 -14.38 0.02 -17.04
N PRO A 23 -13.45 -0.47 -17.88
CA PRO A 23 -12.04 -0.46 -17.55
C PRO A 23 -11.62 0.98 -17.23
N PHE A 24 -10.94 1.22 -16.10
CA PHE A 24 -10.29 2.50 -15.82
C PHE A 24 -8.98 2.59 -16.63
N LEU A 25 -9.03 2.18 -17.89
CA LEU A 25 -7.98 2.42 -18.86
C LEU A 25 -8.09 3.88 -19.25
N ALA A 26 -7.33 4.74 -18.59
CA ALA A 26 -7.02 6.03 -19.15
C ALA A 26 -6.41 5.83 -20.54
N ASP A 27 -6.81 6.65 -21.51
CA ASP A 27 -6.39 6.65 -22.91
C ASP A 27 -4.85 6.81 -23.02
N LEU A 28 -4.11 5.72 -22.82
CA LEU A 28 -2.67 5.67 -22.98
C LEU A 28 -2.39 5.57 -24.48
N THR A 29 -1.96 6.68 -25.08
CA THR A 29 -1.53 6.69 -26.48
C THR A 29 -0.43 5.66 -26.68
N HIS A 30 -0.73 4.61 -27.44
CA HIS A 30 0.20 3.55 -27.81
C HIS A 30 1.41 4.16 -28.53
N GLN A 31 2.56 4.27 -27.86
CA GLN A 31 3.80 4.59 -28.55
C GLN A 31 4.28 3.34 -29.28
N GLY A 32 4.34 3.42 -30.62
CA GLY A 32 4.86 2.32 -31.43
C GLY A 32 6.27 1.92 -31.01
N PRO A 33 6.63 0.63 -31.14
CA PRO A 33 7.93 0.11 -30.75
C PRO A 33 9.05 0.89 -31.45
N ARG A 34 10.00 1.42 -30.68
CA ARG A 34 11.19 2.09 -31.24
C ARG A 34 12.10 1.02 -31.84
N THR A 35 12.69 1.29 -33.01
CA THR A 35 13.74 0.43 -33.59
C THR A 35 15.00 0.52 -32.72
N LEU A 36 15.41 -0.57 -32.09
CA LEU A 36 16.53 -0.60 -31.14
C LEU A 36 17.79 -1.21 -31.75
N HIS A 37 18.95 -0.73 -31.28
CA HIS A 37 20.25 -1.34 -31.55
C HIS A 37 20.32 -2.76 -30.95
N HIS A 38 20.99 -3.69 -31.65
CA HIS A 38 21.04 -5.14 -31.41
C HIS A 38 21.49 -5.62 -30.00
N GLY A 39 21.79 -4.75 -29.04
CA GLY A 39 22.25 -5.12 -27.69
C GLY A 39 21.18 -5.10 -26.59
N TRP A 40 19.96 -4.62 -26.85
CA TRP A 40 18.99 -4.28 -25.78
C TRP A 40 17.80 -5.24 -25.68
N ALA A 41 17.82 -6.37 -26.40
CA ALA A 41 16.70 -7.32 -26.46
C ALA A 41 16.27 -7.83 -25.06
N ASN A 42 17.22 -8.09 -24.16
CA ASN A 42 16.93 -8.58 -22.80
C ASN A 42 16.44 -7.49 -21.83
N LEU A 43 16.53 -6.21 -22.20
CA LEU A 43 16.07 -5.07 -21.40
C LEU A 43 14.79 -4.44 -21.98
N THR A 44 14.27 -4.98 -23.07
CA THR A 44 13.06 -4.46 -23.74
C THR A 44 11.86 -5.31 -23.34
N VAL A 45 10.80 -4.67 -22.87
CA VAL A 45 9.52 -5.31 -22.54
C VAL A 45 8.42 -4.59 -23.29
N GLU A 46 7.63 -5.33 -24.06
CA GLU A 46 6.46 -4.81 -24.77
C GLU A 46 5.21 -5.18 -23.97
N THR A 47 4.41 -4.17 -23.61
CA THR A 47 3.16 -4.31 -22.88
C THR A 47 2.00 -3.79 -23.72
N ASN A 48 0.76 -3.93 -23.24
CA ASN A 48 -0.40 -3.38 -23.92
C ASN A 48 -0.38 -1.84 -23.97
N THR A 49 0.41 -1.20 -23.09
CA THR A 49 0.49 0.25 -22.93
C THR A 49 1.75 0.86 -23.56
N GLY A 50 2.63 0.06 -24.16
CA GLY A 50 3.81 0.53 -24.87
C GLY A 50 5.04 -0.37 -24.70
N THR A 51 6.16 0.06 -25.28
CA THR A 51 7.46 -0.61 -25.14
C THR A 51 8.33 0.12 -24.14
N PHE A 52 8.83 -0.60 -23.13
CA PHE A 52 9.68 -0.08 -22.08
C PHE A 52 11.08 -0.69 -22.15
N ILE A 53 12.07 0.14 -21.92
CA ILE A 53 13.48 -0.27 -21.87
C ILE A 53 13.94 -0.06 -20.43
N GLY A 54 14.23 -1.16 -19.76
CA GLY A 54 14.79 -1.17 -18.42
C GLY A 54 16.30 -1.04 -18.43
N MET A 55 16.87 -1.24 -17.26
CA MET A 55 18.32 -1.29 -17.04
C MET A 55 18.66 -2.40 -16.05
N TYR A 56 19.90 -2.86 -16.06
CA TYR A 56 20.41 -3.66 -14.94
C TYR A 56 20.65 -2.75 -13.74
N ASN A 57 20.45 -3.27 -12.53
CA ASN A 57 20.86 -2.54 -11.34
C ASN A 57 22.39 -2.60 -11.21
N ASP A 58 23.02 -1.46 -10.94
CA ASP A 58 24.48 -1.35 -10.87
C ASP A 58 25.09 -2.12 -9.70
N THR A 59 24.36 -2.24 -8.58
CA THR A 59 24.81 -2.97 -7.39
C THR A 59 24.42 -4.44 -7.46
N TYR A 60 23.26 -4.74 -8.02
CA TYR A 60 22.67 -6.07 -8.12
C TYR A 60 22.43 -6.45 -9.59
N PRO A 61 23.46 -6.82 -10.36
CA PRO A 61 23.34 -7.03 -11.81
C PRO A 61 22.45 -8.22 -12.21
N ASN A 62 22.04 -9.06 -11.25
CA ASN A 62 21.00 -10.08 -11.43
C ASN A 62 19.56 -9.53 -11.31
N VAL A 63 19.40 -8.21 -11.24
CA VAL A 63 18.10 -7.51 -11.21
C VAL A 63 18.00 -6.57 -12.41
N ARG A 64 16.87 -6.64 -13.13
CA ARG A 64 16.45 -5.63 -14.09
C ARG A 64 15.42 -4.71 -13.43
N GLN A 65 15.55 -3.42 -13.68
CA GLN A 65 14.65 -2.39 -13.17
C GLN A 65 14.06 -1.58 -14.33
N PHE A 66 12.75 -1.35 -14.26
CA PHE A 66 12.00 -0.52 -15.18
C PHE A 66 11.36 0.57 -14.33
N LEU A 67 11.81 1.81 -14.49
CA LEU A 67 11.38 2.92 -13.65
C LEU A 67 10.44 3.83 -14.45
N ARG A 68 9.47 4.43 -13.77
CA ARG A 68 8.56 5.45 -14.32
C ARG A 68 7.71 4.94 -15.50
N ILE A 69 7.20 3.72 -15.40
CA ILE A 69 6.22 3.18 -16.35
C ILE A 69 4.86 3.86 -16.08
N PRO A 70 4.28 4.64 -17.01
CA PRO A 70 2.98 5.25 -16.81
C PRO A 70 1.88 4.17 -16.82
N PHE A 71 0.99 4.24 -15.83
CA PHE A 71 -0.16 3.31 -15.75
C PHE A 71 -1.51 4.01 -15.90
N ALA A 72 -1.54 5.34 -15.79
CA ALA A 72 -2.73 6.13 -16.02
C ALA A 72 -2.36 7.51 -16.57
N GLN A 73 -3.27 8.11 -17.32
CA GLN A 73 -3.20 9.52 -17.68
C GLN A 73 -3.81 10.35 -16.55
N LEU A 74 -3.23 11.51 -16.27
CA LEU A 74 -3.95 12.52 -15.49
C LEU A 74 -5.17 12.98 -16.27
N ALA A 75 -6.37 12.83 -15.70
CA ALA A 75 -7.58 13.35 -16.32
C ALA A 75 -7.43 14.86 -16.56
N TYR A 76 -7.53 15.29 -17.81
CA TYR A 76 -7.42 16.70 -18.22
C TYR A 76 -8.39 17.65 -17.47
N SER A 77 -9.48 17.10 -16.92
CA SER A 77 -10.48 17.81 -16.12
C SER A 77 -10.10 18.00 -14.65
N ILE A 78 -8.97 17.45 -14.19
CA ILE A 78 -8.48 17.52 -12.79
C ILE A 78 -7.11 18.24 -12.74
N LEU A 79 -6.58 18.68 -13.88
CA LEU A 79 -5.25 19.28 -13.98
C LEU A 79 -5.12 20.57 -13.17
N PHE A 80 -4.15 20.59 -12.26
CA PHE A 80 -3.27 21.73 -12.10
C PHE A 80 -2.06 21.49 -13.06
N GLY A 81 -1.34 22.53 -13.48
CA GLY A 81 -0.53 22.52 -14.71
C GLY A 81 0.69 21.56 -14.77
N SER A 82 0.83 20.87 -15.91
CA SER A 82 1.90 19.93 -16.34
C SER A 82 3.36 20.45 -16.27
N ARG A 83 4.28 19.68 -15.64
CA ARG A 83 5.54 19.10 -16.24
C ARG A 83 6.54 18.50 -15.21
N ARG A 84 6.79 17.18 -15.34
CA ARG A 84 7.87 16.26 -14.88
C ARG A 84 8.18 16.04 -13.38
N LEU A 85 7.92 14.81 -12.88
CA LEU A 85 8.26 14.28 -11.53
C LEU A 85 9.42 13.26 -11.49
N GLY A 86 10.35 13.47 -10.56
CA GLY A 86 10.84 12.44 -9.63
C GLY A 86 12.00 12.90 -8.72
N GLU A 87 11.83 12.85 -7.38
CA GLU A 87 12.83 12.71 -6.27
C GLU A 87 13.15 13.90 -5.33
N ARG A 88 13.03 13.70 -3.99
CA ARG A 88 13.93 14.37 -3.03
C ARG A 88 14.54 13.42 -2.01
N ARG A 89 15.84 13.62 -1.82
CA ARG A 89 16.61 13.21 -0.65
C ARG A 89 16.55 14.39 0.32
N ASP A 90 16.27 14.07 1.58
CA ASP A 90 16.25 14.91 2.79
C ASP A 90 15.17 16.01 3.00
N GLN A 91 14.92 16.22 4.29
CA GLN A 91 13.73 16.77 4.93
C GLN A 91 13.60 18.30 4.75
N GLY A 92 12.36 18.77 4.56
CA GLY A 92 12.01 20.18 4.79
C GLY A 92 11.99 21.08 3.55
N ALA A 93 12.05 20.51 2.36
CA ALA A 93 11.87 21.29 1.15
C ALA A 93 11.09 20.45 0.10
N VAL A 94 10.17 21.07 -0.64
CA VAL A 94 9.40 20.55 -1.80
C VAL A 94 10.26 19.97 -2.92
N ALA A 95 10.38 18.65 -3.12
CA ALA A 95 11.25 17.99 -4.11
C ALA A 95 11.59 18.82 -5.37
N TRP A 96 12.89 18.94 -5.74
CA TRP A 96 13.33 19.69 -6.94
C TRP A 96 12.83 19.03 -8.24
N SER A 97 12.10 17.94 -8.09
CA SER A 97 11.53 17.11 -9.11
C SER A 97 10.21 16.52 -8.59
N SER A 98 9.35 17.31 -7.95
CA SER A 98 7.91 17.02 -7.84
C SER A 98 7.12 17.66 -9.01
N ASP A 99 5.86 17.25 -9.22
CA ASP A 99 5.02 17.50 -10.40
C ASP A 99 3.67 16.80 -10.19
N GLU A 100 2.73 16.99 -11.10
CA GLU A 100 1.44 16.31 -11.06
C GLU A 100 1.42 15.05 -11.94
N ASP A 101 2.27 14.94 -12.98
CA ASP A 101 2.37 13.76 -13.85
C ASP A 101 3.13 12.62 -13.14
N CYS A 102 2.46 12.10 -12.12
CA CYS A 102 3.05 11.22 -11.12
C CYS A 102 2.67 9.76 -11.30
N LEU A 103 1.57 9.46 -12.00
CA LEU A 103 0.91 8.13 -12.08
C LEU A 103 1.72 7.11 -12.88
N SER A 104 2.84 6.73 -12.28
CA SER A 104 3.79 5.78 -12.78
C SER A 104 4.19 4.77 -11.71
N LEU A 105 4.63 3.60 -12.16
CA LEU A 105 5.11 2.53 -11.33
C LEU A 105 6.53 2.14 -11.73
N ALA A 106 7.18 1.37 -10.85
CA ALA A 106 8.48 0.77 -11.11
C ALA A 106 8.40 -0.74 -10.89
N VAL A 107 9.10 -1.50 -11.74
CA VAL A 107 9.15 -2.96 -11.70
C VAL A 107 10.60 -3.40 -11.52
N TRP A 108 10.85 -4.23 -10.51
CA TRP A 108 12.13 -4.92 -10.30
C TRP A 108 11.92 -6.41 -10.43
N THR A 109 12.66 -7.02 -11.35
CA THR A 109 12.52 -8.44 -11.69
C THR A 109 13.88 -9.11 -11.86
N PRO A 110 14.01 -10.41 -11.55
CA PRO A 110 15.24 -11.15 -11.84
C PRO A 110 15.65 -11.03 -13.32
N SER A 111 16.96 -10.97 -13.56
CA SER A 111 17.52 -10.77 -14.90
C SER A 111 17.21 -11.93 -15.85
N TYR A 112 17.05 -13.14 -15.31
CA TYR A 112 16.68 -14.34 -16.08
C TYR A 112 15.18 -14.40 -16.43
N ALA A 113 14.34 -13.61 -15.75
CA ALA A 113 12.89 -13.73 -15.87
C ALA A 113 12.42 -13.38 -17.29
N ASN A 114 11.47 -14.15 -17.81
CA ASN A 114 10.84 -13.91 -19.09
C ASN A 114 9.35 -14.19 -18.96
N LYS A 115 8.58 -13.95 -20.02
CA LYS A 115 7.12 -14.07 -19.98
C LYS A 115 6.56 -15.41 -19.47
N SER A 116 7.35 -16.48 -19.53
CA SER A 116 6.97 -17.82 -19.06
C SER A 116 7.40 -18.11 -17.61
N SER A 117 8.07 -17.18 -16.92
CA SER A 117 8.63 -17.41 -15.59
C SER A 117 7.58 -17.52 -14.48
N GLN A 118 6.43 -16.85 -14.62
CA GLN A 118 5.29 -16.93 -13.67
C GLN A 118 5.70 -16.68 -12.21
N LEU A 119 6.50 -15.63 -11.97
CA LEU A 119 6.95 -15.28 -10.63
C LEU A 119 5.84 -14.56 -9.84
N PRO A 120 5.66 -14.85 -8.53
CA PRO A 120 4.73 -14.09 -7.70
C PRO A 120 5.11 -12.60 -7.67
N VAL A 121 4.10 -11.73 -7.55
CA VAL A 121 4.24 -10.28 -7.67
C VAL A 121 3.90 -9.60 -6.35
N ALA A 122 4.87 -8.89 -5.77
CA ALA A 122 4.68 -8.02 -4.61
C ALA A 122 4.41 -6.59 -5.08
N LEU A 123 3.15 -6.18 -5.09
CA LEU A 123 2.71 -4.84 -5.47
C LEU A 123 2.58 -3.95 -4.23
N PHE A 124 3.51 -3.02 -4.08
CA PHE A 124 3.67 -2.17 -2.91
C PHE A 124 3.10 -0.76 -3.12
N ALA A 125 2.14 -0.39 -2.27
CA ALA A 125 1.68 0.98 -2.08
C ALA A 125 2.48 1.63 -0.94
N THR A 126 3.21 2.70 -1.27
CA THR A 126 4.08 3.40 -0.31
C THR A 126 3.29 4.02 0.85
N GLY A 127 3.92 4.12 2.02
CA GLY A 127 3.40 4.90 3.17
C GLY A 127 3.67 6.39 3.01
N GLY A 128 3.86 7.11 4.13
CA GLY A 128 4.22 8.54 4.11
C GLY A 128 3.09 9.51 4.46
N GLY A 129 2.11 9.02 5.24
CA GLY A 129 1.05 9.85 5.85
C GLY A 129 0.14 10.58 4.85
N GLY A 130 0.05 10.08 3.62
CA GLY A 130 -0.70 10.77 2.56
C GLY A 130 -0.11 12.12 2.16
N LEU A 131 1.15 12.40 2.49
CA LEU A 131 1.85 13.65 2.14
C LEU A 131 3.03 13.40 1.22
N THR A 132 3.67 12.23 1.36
CA THR A 132 4.89 11.85 0.64
C THR A 132 4.81 10.38 0.25
N GLY A 133 5.69 9.95 -0.65
CA GLY A 133 5.81 8.57 -1.09
C GLY A 133 6.48 8.47 -2.45
N GLY A 134 6.50 7.27 -3.00
CA GLY A 134 6.83 7.05 -4.41
C GLY A 134 7.88 5.97 -4.70
N ILE A 135 8.09 5.72 -5.98
CA ILE A 135 8.85 4.58 -6.50
C ILE A 135 10.37 4.63 -6.25
N THR A 136 10.91 5.73 -5.75
CA THR A 136 12.36 5.91 -5.54
C THR A 136 12.73 6.20 -4.08
N VAL A 137 11.82 5.97 -3.13
CA VAL A 137 12.09 6.14 -1.70
C VAL A 137 13.22 5.18 -1.28
N PRO A 138 14.41 5.68 -0.85
CA PRO A 138 15.59 4.84 -0.68
C PRO A 138 15.44 3.66 0.29
N SER A 139 14.61 3.81 1.32
CA SER A 139 14.28 2.80 2.33
C SER A 139 13.25 1.76 1.88
N GLN A 140 12.72 1.90 0.66
CA GLN A 140 11.66 1.05 0.10
C GLN A 140 12.08 0.47 -1.27
N LEU A 141 13.37 0.54 -1.58
CA LEU A 141 13.92 0.04 -2.84
C LEU A 141 14.21 -1.47 -2.75
N PRO A 142 13.65 -2.31 -3.64
CA PRO A 142 13.63 -3.76 -3.46
C PRO A 142 14.81 -4.51 -4.08
N GLU A 143 15.86 -3.84 -4.56
CA GLU A 143 16.84 -4.50 -5.42
C GLU A 143 17.62 -5.58 -4.68
N GLN A 144 17.94 -5.35 -3.41
CA GLN A 144 18.56 -6.36 -2.56
C GLN A 144 17.63 -7.57 -2.37
N TRP A 145 16.35 -7.34 -2.11
CA TRP A 145 15.38 -8.41 -1.84
C TRP A 145 15.13 -9.29 -3.07
N VAL A 146 14.96 -8.66 -4.24
CA VAL A 146 14.84 -9.35 -5.54
C VAL A 146 16.15 -10.06 -5.89
N SER A 147 17.30 -9.44 -5.63
CA SER A 147 18.62 -10.03 -5.89
C SER A 147 18.89 -11.27 -5.03
N ARG A 148 18.52 -11.23 -3.76
CA ARG A 148 18.78 -12.32 -2.81
C ARG A 148 17.96 -13.56 -3.10
N SER A 149 16.65 -13.39 -3.28
CA SER A 149 15.74 -14.53 -3.47
C SER A 149 15.69 -14.98 -4.93
N GLN A 150 15.70 -14.04 -5.88
CA GLN A 150 15.51 -14.33 -7.32
C GLN A 150 14.18 -15.04 -7.63
N GLU A 151 13.20 -15.01 -6.71
CA GLU A 151 11.99 -15.84 -6.76
C GLU A 151 10.69 -15.04 -6.89
N HIS A 152 10.76 -13.71 -7.01
CA HIS A 152 9.58 -12.84 -7.07
C HIS A 152 9.88 -11.56 -7.86
N ILE A 153 8.81 -10.85 -8.20
CA ILE A 153 8.85 -9.50 -8.78
C ILE A 153 8.33 -8.52 -7.74
N VAL A 154 8.96 -7.35 -7.64
CA VAL A 154 8.42 -6.23 -6.85
C VAL A 154 7.97 -5.14 -7.80
N VAL A 155 6.78 -4.61 -7.54
CA VAL A 155 6.24 -3.42 -8.20
C VAL A 155 5.95 -2.38 -7.13
N THR A 156 6.48 -1.16 -7.27
CA THR A 156 6.12 -0.03 -6.41
C THR A 156 5.37 0.99 -7.24
N ILE A 157 4.35 1.61 -6.66
CA ILE A 157 3.48 2.56 -7.36
C ILE A 157 3.61 3.97 -6.77
N ASN A 158 3.55 4.98 -7.64
CA ASN A 158 3.12 6.31 -7.23
C ASN A 158 1.59 6.35 -7.24
N TYR A 159 1.02 7.14 -6.33
CA TYR A 159 -0.38 7.52 -6.32
C TYR A 159 -0.45 8.98 -5.87
N ARG A 160 -1.55 9.69 -6.18
CA ARG A 160 -1.67 11.09 -5.75
C ARG A 160 -1.79 11.19 -4.23
N VAL A 161 -1.06 12.11 -3.65
CA VAL A 161 -1.01 12.41 -2.22
C VAL A 161 -1.57 13.79 -1.93
N ASN A 162 -1.78 14.09 -0.65
CA ASN A 162 -2.19 15.38 -0.12
C ASN A 162 -3.53 15.84 -0.75
N ILE A 163 -3.77 17.14 -0.78
CA ILE A 163 -4.94 17.75 -1.43
C ILE A 163 -5.13 17.31 -2.90
N PHE A 164 -4.09 16.81 -3.59
CA PHE A 164 -4.21 16.35 -4.99
C PHE A 164 -4.83 14.95 -5.12
N GLY A 165 -4.61 14.09 -4.12
CA GLY A 165 -5.18 12.75 -4.06
C GLY A 165 -6.45 12.65 -3.20
N ASN A 166 -6.61 13.58 -2.27
CA ASN A 166 -7.75 13.66 -1.38
C ASN A 166 -8.13 15.12 -1.14
N PRO A 167 -8.69 15.82 -2.15
CA PRO A 167 -8.92 17.26 -2.07
C PRO A 167 -9.91 17.66 -0.99
N LYS A 168 -10.90 16.80 -0.66
CA LYS A 168 -12.01 17.15 0.23
C LYS A 168 -12.73 18.45 -0.19
N SER A 169 -12.84 18.71 -1.50
CA SER A 169 -13.66 19.81 -2.03
C SER A 169 -15.11 19.36 -2.13
N ARG A 170 -16.05 20.21 -1.73
CA ARG A 170 -17.50 19.95 -1.89
C ARG A 170 -17.95 19.86 -3.34
N ALA A 171 -17.17 20.38 -4.28
CA ALA A 171 -17.45 20.27 -5.71
C ALA A 171 -16.96 18.97 -6.34
N VAL A 172 -16.11 18.19 -5.65
CA VAL A 172 -15.61 16.90 -6.13
C VAL A 172 -16.53 15.79 -5.62
N GLN A 173 -17.15 15.06 -6.55
CA GLN A 173 -18.00 13.91 -6.22
C GLN A 173 -17.19 12.64 -5.91
N GLU A 174 -15.95 12.56 -6.39
CA GLU A 174 -15.06 11.42 -6.17
C GLU A 174 -14.03 11.74 -5.08
N THR A 175 -14.34 11.41 -3.83
CA THR A 175 -13.45 11.66 -2.67
C THR A 175 -12.32 10.64 -2.54
N SER A 176 -12.24 9.69 -3.47
CA SER A 176 -11.40 8.49 -3.41
C SER A 176 -10.23 8.48 -4.41
N LEU A 177 -9.74 9.62 -4.91
CA LEU A 177 -8.79 9.65 -6.04
C LEU A 177 -7.52 8.84 -5.78
N THR A 178 -6.92 8.95 -4.59
CA THR A 178 -5.76 8.12 -4.18
C THR A 178 -6.06 6.61 -4.28
N LEU A 179 -7.25 6.18 -3.84
CA LEU A 179 -7.66 4.77 -3.91
C LEU A 179 -7.89 4.32 -5.36
N LEU A 180 -8.42 5.20 -6.20
CA LEU A 180 -8.60 4.94 -7.63
C LEU A 180 -7.26 4.86 -8.37
N ASP A 181 -6.25 5.64 -7.96
CA ASP A 181 -4.89 5.51 -8.51
C ASP A 181 -4.29 4.14 -8.18
N VAL A 182 -4.46 3.66 -6.94
CA VAL A 182 -4.05 2.31 -6.54
C VAL A 182 -4.78 1.25 -7.37
N ARG A 183 -6.09 1.44 -7.61
CA ARG A 183 -6.87 0.53 -8.46
C ARG A 183 -6.35 0.49 -9.89
N ALA A 184 -6.09 1.64 -10.50
CA ALA A 184 -5.53 1.73 -11.85
C ALA A 184 -4.18 1.01 -11.95
N ALA A 185 -3.33 1.16 -10.94
CA ALA A 185 -2.04 0.46 -10.92
C ALA A 185 -2.20 -1.07 -10.77
N VAL A 186 -3.15 -1.54 -9.95
CA VAL A 186 -3.45 -2.98 -9.84
C VAL A 186 -3.96 -3.54 -11.18
N GLU A 187 -4.84 -2.82 -11.87
CA GLU A 187 -5.33 -3.21 -13.21
C GLU A 187 -4.18 -3.29 -14.22
N TRP A 188 -3.32 -2.27 -14.25
CA TRP A 188 -2.15 -2.26 -15.13
C TRP A 188 -1.23 -3.44 -14.86
N VAL A 189 -0.93 -3.73 -13.58
CA VAL A 189 -0.08 -4.86 -13.20
C VAL A 189 -0.73 -6.17 -13.64
N HIS A 190 -2.01 -6.37 -13.35
CA HIS A 190 -2.72 -7.59 -13.74
C HIS A 190 -2.71 -7.81 -15.26
N GLU A 191 -2.82 -6.75 -16.05
CA GLU A 191 -2.80 -6.85 -17.52
C GLU A 191 -1.41 -7.03 -18.13
N ASN A 192 -0.35 -6.53 -17.50
CA ASN A 192 0.96 -6.37 -18.15
C ASN A 192 2.11 -7.11 -17.45
N ILE A 193 1.98 -7.52 -16.18
CA ILE A 193 3.12 -8.03 -15.40
C ILE A 193 3.70 -9.33 -15.95
N GLN A 194 2.90 -10.11 -16.69
CA GLN A 194 3.40 -11.29 -17.39
C GLN A 194 4.56 -10.96 -18.32
N GLN A 195 4.57 -9.79 -18.96
CA GLN A 195 5.66 -9.40 -19.88
C GLN A 195 6.99 -9.17 -19.16
N PHE A 196 6.95 -8.87 -17.86
CA PHE A 196 8.13 -8.77 -16.99
C PHE A 196 8.50 -10.13 -16.35
N GLY A 197 7.68 -11.15 -16.58
CA GLY A 197 7.83 -12.51 -16.06
C GLY A 197 7.01 -12.84 -14.81
N GLY A 198 6.08 -11.96 -14.45
CA GLY A 198 5.19 -12.15 -13.31
C GLY A 198 4.01 -13.08 -13.60
N ASP A 199 3.43 -13.60 -12.54
CA ASP A 199 2.15 -14.28 -12.54
C ASP A 199 1.06 -13.28 -12.13
N ARG A 200 0.16 -12.96 -13.08
CA ARG A 200 -0.95 -12.02 -12.86
C ARG A 200 -2.00 -12.55 -11.88
N ASP A 201 -2.07 -13.86 -11.70
CA ASP A 201 -3.03 -14.50 -10.78
C ASP A 201 -2.42 -14.66 -9.37
N ASN A 202 -1.14 -14.27 -9.19
CA ASN A 202 -0.41 -14.33 -7.94
C ASN A 202 0.16 -12.96 -7.54
N ILE A 203 -0.74 -12.02 -7.27
CA ILE A 203 -0.42 -10.66 -6.84
C ILE A 203 -0.74 -10.47 -5.34
N LEU A 204 0.28 -10.08 -4.57
CA LEU A 204 0.13 -9.51 -3.23
C LEU A 204 0.06 -7.99 -3.36
N LEU A 205 -1.11 -7.41 -3.07
CA LEU A 205 -1.23 -5.96 -2.87
C LEU A 205 -0.95 -5.66 -1.40
N TRP A 206 0.11 -4.93 -1.11
CA TRP A 206 0.49 -4.60 0.25
C TRP A 206 0.96 -3.16 0.37
N GLY A 207 0.90 -2.64 1.58
CA GLY A 207 1.38 -1.30 1.87
C GLY A 207 1.69 -1.14 3.34
N GLU A 208 2.30 0.00 3.66
CA GLU A 208 2.63 0.42 5.02
C GLU A 208 1.95 1.75 5.30
N SER A 209 1.49 1.97 6.55
CA SER A 209 0.90 3.24 6.97
C SER A 209 -0.25 3.68 6.03
N GLN A 210 -0.12 4.82 5.34
CA GLN A 210 -1.08 5.28 4.33
C GLN A 210 -1.32 4.25 3.22
N GLY A 211 -0.27 3.61 2.72
CA GLY A 211 -0.38 2.54 1.74
C GLY A 211 -1.21 1.37 2.28
N ALA A 212 -1.01 1.00 3.54
CA ALA A 212 -1.79 -0.05 4.19
C ALA A 212 -3.27 0.32 4.36
N ARG A 213 -3.58 1.59 4.64
CA ARG A 213 -4.96 2.13 4.66
C ARG A 213 -5.61 2.02 3.28
N LEU A 214 -4.86 2.31 2.22
CA LEU A 214 -5.34 2.16 0.84
C LEU A 214 -5.61 0.70 0.48
N VAL A 215 -4.71 -0.22 0.86
CA VAL A 215 -4.96 -1.66 0.71
C VAL A 215 -6.20 -2.10 1.48
N ASP A 216 -6.40 -1.56 2.69
CA ASP A 216 -7.59 -1.85 3.49
C ASP A 216 -8.88 -1.46 2.77
N MET A 217 -8.97 -0.19 2.35
CA MET A 217 -10.12 0.32 1.61
C MET A 217 -10.30 -0.43 0.30
N TYR A 218 -9.21 -0.77 -0.41
CA TYR A 218 -9.23 -1.56 -1.64
C TYR A 218 -9.97 -2.87 -1.45
N THR A 219 -9.69 -3.60 -0.35
CA THR A 219 -10.35 -4.88 -0.08
C THR A 219 -11.87 -4.73 0.04
N THR A 220 -12.35 -3.61 0.58
CA THR A 220 -13.78 -3.36 0.69
C THR A 220 -14.38 -2.77 -0.59
N ALA A 221 -13.68 -1.87 -1.28
CA ALA A 221 -14.15 -1.18 -2.50
C ALA A 221 -14.29 -2.14 -3.69
N PHE A 222 -13.25 -2.91 -3.97
CA PHE A 222 -13.14 -3.71 -5.20
C PHE A 222 -13.36 -5.20 -4.95
N TRP A 223 -14.21 -5.53 -3.97
CA TRP A 223 -14.50 -6.89 -3.53
C TRP A 223 -15.04 -7.83 -4.63
N GLU A 224 -15.78 -7.32 -5.62
CA GLU A 224 -16.30 -8.13 -6.74
C GLU A 224 -15.19 -8.60 -7.69
N MET A 225 -14.13 -7.80 -7.85
CA MET A 225 -13.05 -8.05 -8.78
C MET A 225 -11.72 -7.51 -8.22
N PRO A 226 -11.16 -8.14 -7.18
CA PRO A 226 -10.01 -7.57 -6.48
C PRO A 226 -8.71 -7.63 -7.25
N LEU A 227 -8.57 -8.46 -8.29
CA LEU A 227 -7.37 -8.69 -9.13
C LEU A 227 -6.09 -9.13 -8.37
N ALA A 228 -5.77 -8.53 -7.22
CA ALA A 228 -4.88 -9.06 -6.22
C ALA A 228 -5.53 -10.21 -5.44
N THR A 229 -4.73 -11.21 -5.10
CA THR A 229 -5.18 -12.45 -4.43
C THR A 229 -4.72 -12.56 -2.99
N LYS A 230 -3.80 -11.68 -2.57
CA LYS A 230 -3.26 -11.60 -1.20
C LYS A 230 -3.13 -10.15 -0.79
N PHE A 231 -3.18 -9.88 0.51
CA PHE A 231 -3.15 -8.52 1.04
C PHE A 231 -2.09 -8.34 2.14
N GLY A 232 -1.53 -7.15 2.29
CA GLY A 232 -0.64 -6.83 3.41
C GLY A 232 -0.92 -5.43 3.93
N LEU A 233 -1.26 -5.32 5.21
CA LEU A 233 -1.57 -4.06 5.86
C LEU A 233 -0.62 -3.85 7.04
N LEU A 234 0.53 -3.27 6.75
CA LEU A 234 1.62 -3.09 7.70
C LEU A 234 1.48 -1.75 8.42
N SER A 235 1.69 -1.74 9.74
CA SER A 235 1.66 -0.53 10.58
C SER A 235 0.42 0.34 10.30
N ASN A 236 -0.71 -0.33 10.06
CA ASN A 236 -1.97 0.33 9.70
C ASN A 236 -2.73 0.68 10.97
N GLY A 237 -2.83 1.97 11.29
CA GLY A 237 -3.61 2.50 12.41
C GLY A 237 -5.06 2.86 12.05
N PRO A 238 -5.91 3.12 13.05
CA PRO A 238 -7.31 3.53 12.87
C PRO A 238 -7.46 4.99 12.39
N ASP A 239 -8.70 5.50 12.41
CA ASP A 239 -9.09 6.91 12.21
C ASP A 239 -8.77 7.51 10.84
N TYR A 240 -8.56 6.66 9.83
CA TYR A 240 -8.36 7.08 8.45
C TYR A 240 -9.67 7.27 7.67
N ILE A 241 -10.81 6.84 8.21
CA ILE A 241 -12.15 7.17 7.68
C ILE A 241 -12.78 8.18 8.63
N ILE A 242 -13.22 9.32 8.09
CA ILE A 242 -13.82 10.40 8.86
C ILE A 242 -15.18 9.94 9.41
N ASN A 243 -15.36 10.06 10.73
CA ASN A 243 -16.67 9.92 11.33
C ASN A 243 -17.48 11.22 11.13
N THR A 244 -18.37 11.21 10.14
CA THR A 244 -19.21 12.37 9.79
C THR A 244 -20.25 12.72 10.84
N THR A 245 -20.45 11.90 11.88
CA THR A 245 -21.28 12.27 13.04
C THR A 245 -20.53 13.10 14.07
N GLU A 246 -19.19 13.04 14.07
CA GLU A 246 -18.32 13.75 15.03
C GLU A 246 -17.68 14.99 14.40
N VAL A 247 -17.30 14.90 13.11
CA VAL A 247 -16.70 16.01 12.37
C VAL A 247 -17.81 16.86 11.74
N GLN A 248 -18.00 18.08 12.28
CA GLN A 248 -19.04 18.99 11.81
C GLN A 248 -18.90 19.39 10.34
N ASP A 249 -17.66 19.62 9.89
CA ASP A 249 -17.38 20.02 8.51
C ASP A 249 -16.13 19.31 7.98
N PRO A 250 -16.30 18.15 7.30
CA PRO A 250 -15.17 17.36 6.82
C PRO A 250 -14.47 17.97 5.59
N TYR A 251 -15.01 19.06 5.03
CA TYR A 251 -14.47 19.76 3.85
C TYR A 251 -13.66 21.01 4.23
N ALA A 252 -13.68 21.42 5.50
CA ALA A 252 -13.07 22.66 5.97
C ALA A 252 -11.57 22.81 5.61
N ASP A 253 -10.84 21.70 5.55
CA ASP A 253 -9.41 21.71 5.19
C ASP A 253 -9.18 22.26 3.78
N PHE A 254 -10.04 21.93 2.81
CA PHE A 254 -9.96 22.46 1.45
C PHE A 254 -10.25 23.96 1.43
N ASP A 255 -11.30 24.40 2.11
CA ASP A 255 -11.73 25.80 2.19
C ASP A 255 -10.62 26.69 2.79
N VAL A 256 -9.88 26.18 3.79
CA VAL A 256 -8.76 26.89 4.41
C VAL A 256 -7.64 27.15 3.39
N VAL A 257 -7.31 26.16 2.57
CA VAL A 257 -6.30 26.30 1.51
C VAL A 257 -6.82 27.24 0.42
N ALA A 258 -8.07 27.07 -0.02
CA ALA A 258 -8.69 27.89 -1.06
C ALA A 258 -8.71 29.39 -0.70
N LYS A 259 -9.14 29.71 0.53
CA LYS A 259 -9.09 31.09 1.07
C LYS A 259 -7.67 31.65 1.13
N GLY A 260 -6.68 30.80 1.41
CA GLY A 260 -5.27 31.16 1.39
C GLY A 260 -4.78 31.73 0.06
N PHE A 261 -5.40 31.30 -1.05
CA PHE A 261 -5.09 31.78 -2.41
C PHE A 261 -6.09 32.79 -2.96
N GLY A 262 -7.04 33.26 -2.14
CA GLY A 262 -8.11 34.17 -2.57
C GLY A 262 -9.20 33.50 -3.39
N CYS A 263 -9.27 32.17 -3.41
CA CYS A 263 -10.36 31.41 -4.02
C CYS A 263 -11.55 31.29 -3.05
N ASP A 264 -12.11 32.42 -2.60
CA ASP A 264 -13.26 32.44 -1.68
C ASP A 264 -14.52 32.91 -2.43
N TYR A 265 -15.40 31.96 -2.76
CA TYR A 265 -16.63 32.20 -3.52
C TYR A 265 -17.91 31.87 -2.72
N GLY A 266 -17.82 31.84 -1.38
CA GLY A 266 -18.95 31.48 -0.52
C GLY A 266 -19.43 30.05 -0.80
N ASP A 267 -20.71 29.90 -1.15
CA ASP A 267 -21.31 28.58 -1.43
C ASP A 267 -21.14 28.11 -2.89
N ASP A 268 -20.43 28.86 -3.74
CA ASP A 268 -20.07 28.41 -5.09
C ASP A 268 -18.79 27.56 -5.07
N TYR A 269 -18.94 26.33 -4.57
CA TYR A 269 -17.83 25.38 -4.47
C TYR A 269 -17.23 25.00 -5.83
N LYS A 270 -18.00 25.14 -6.93
CA LYS A 270 -17.48 24.91 -8.27
C LYS A 270 -16.52 26.01 -8.66
N ALA A 271 -16.88 27.28 -8.45
CA ALA A 271 -15.98 28.40 -8.68
C ALA A 271 -14.73 28.33 -7.78
N GLU A 272 -14.88 27.92 -6.51
CA GLU A 272 -13.75 27.66 -5.60
C GLU A 272 -12.78 26.62 -6.18
N LEU A 273 -13.30 25.46 -6.62
CA LEU A 273 -12.49 24.40 -7.22
C LEU A 273 -11.83 24.84 -8.53
N GLU A 274 -12.56 25.51 -9.42
CA GLU A 274 -12.01 26.00 -10.68
C GLU A 274 -10.93 27.06 -10.46
N CYS A 275 -11.10 27.94 -9.47
CA CYS A 275 -10.07 28.90 -9.07
C CYS A 275 -8.82 28.17 -8.56
N MET A 276 -9.00 27.19 -7.67
CA MET A 276 -7.89 26.40 -7.12
C MET A 276 -7.11 25.70 -8.22
N ARG A 277 -7.78 25.14 -9.24
CA ARG A 277 -7.11 24.51 -10.41
C ARG A 277 -6.16 25.43 -11.18
N GLN A 278 -6.31 26.75 -11.05
CA GLN A 278 -5.40 27.72 -11.67
C GLN A 278 -4.17 28.05 -10.81
N VAL A 279 -4.16 27.62 -9.54
CA VAL A 279 -3.03 27.82 -8.61
C VAL A 279 -1.97 26.75 -8.89
N SER A 280 -0.69 27.14 -8.87
CA SER A 280 0.40 26.18 -9.03
C SER A 280 0.42 25.16 -7.90
N TRP A 281 0.55 23.88 -8.23
CA TRP A 281 0.69 22.81 -7.22
C TRP A 281 1.84 23.08 -6.25
N VAL A 282 2.94 23.68 -6.72
CA VAL A 282 4.09 24.07 -5.87
C VAL A 282 3.64 25.05 -4.80
N GLN A 283 2.84 26.05 -5.18
CA GLN A 283 2.37 27.06 -4.24
C GLN A 283 1.42 26.43 -3.22
N ILE A 284 0.51 25.56 -3.67
CA ILE A 284 -0.41 24.81 -2.79
C ILE A 284 0.37 23.97 -1.77
N GLU A 285 1.37 23.22 -2.22
CA GLU A 285 2.18 22.39 -1.33
C GLU A 285 2.99 23.25 -0.35
N GLU A 286 3.61 24.34 -0.80
CA GLU A 286 4.30 25.28 0.08
C GLU A 286 3.37 25.91 1.12
N PHE A 287 2.13 26.23 0.75
CA PHE A 287 1.12 26.74 1.69
C PHE A 287 0.81 25.70 2.77
N ILE A 288 0.51 24.45 2.36
CA ILE A 288 0.17 23.37 3.29
C ILE A 288 1.35 23.07 4.21
N ASN A 289 2.57 22.96 3.66
CA ASN A 289 3.79 22.67 4.43
C ASN A 289 4.13 23.75 5.46
N ARG A 290 3.74 25.02 5.21
CA ARG A 290 3.98 26.14 6.13
C ARG A 290 2.79 26.46 7.03
N TYR A 291 1.68 25.75 6.90
CA TYR A 291 0.49 26.00 7.69
C TYR A 291 0.68 25.51 9.13
N ASP A 292 0.72 26.44 10.09
CA ASP A 292 0.99 26.18 11.51
C ASP A 292 -0.19 26.56 12.43
N LYS A 293 -1.35 26.89 11.85
CA LYS A 293 -2.53 27.38 12.59
C LYS A 293 -3.39 26.25 13.16
N LYS A 294 -4.33 26.62 14.04
CA LYS A 294 -5.36 25.74 14.61
C LYS A 294 -6.75 26.12 14.07
N PRO A 295 -7.59 25.13 13.68
CA PRO A 295 -7.27 23.70 13.56
C PRO A 295 -6.21 23.44 12.48
N SER A 296 -5.43 22.36 12.66
CA SER A 296 -4.45 21.90 11.66
C SER A 296 -5.19 21.30 10.48
N ILE A 297 -4.70 21.54 9.26
CA ILE A 297 -5.23 20.90 8.05
C ILE A 297 -4.56 19.54 7.82
N ALA A 298 -5.33 18.56 7.34
CA ALA A 298 -4.82 17.24 7.00
C ALA A 298 -5.60 16.64 5.83
N PHE A 299 -4.93 15.90 4.95
CA PHE A 299 -5.56 15.27 3.77
C PHE A 299 -5.31 13.75 3.74
N ASP A 300 -5.02 13.15 4.89
CA ASP A 300 -4.66 11.73 5.02
C ASP A 300 -5.82 10.82 5.48
N ASN A 301 -6.96 11.41 5.85
CA ASN A 301 -8.20 10.74 6.18
C ASN A 301 -9.32 11.02 5.17
N TYR A 302 -10.23 10.07 5.02
CA TYR A 302 -11.14 10.00 3.88
C TYR A 302 -12.59 10.20 4.29
N ILE A 303 -13.32 11.01 3.51
CA ILE A 303 -14.76 11.20 3.68
C ILE A 303 -15.47 9.99 3.08
N PRO A 304 -16.32 9.27 3.84
CA PRO A 304 -17.07 8.15 3.30
C PRO A 304 -18.03 8.61 2.19
N ASP A 305 -17.94 7.96 1.03
CA ASP A 305 -18.79 8.20 -0.14
C ASP A 305 -19.80 7.06 -0.36
N GLU A 306 -19.70 5.98 0.43
CA GLU A 306 -20.50 4.75 0.34
C GLU A 306 -20.46 4.07 -1.04
N LYS A 307 -19.48 4.44 -1.87
CA LYS A 307 -19.20 3.86 -3.20
C LYS A 307 -17.87 3.11 -3.18
N TYR A 308 -16.81 3.76 -2.72
CA TYR A 308 -15.46 3.20 -2.60
C TYR A 308 -14.95 3.29 -1.16
N ILE A 309 -15.33 4.35 -0.43
CA ILE A 309 -15.00 4.53 0.99
C ILE A 309 -16.27 4.34 1.81
N PHE A 310 -16.25 3.37 2.73
CA PHE A 310 -17.42 3.01 3.53
C PHE A 310 -17.20 3.39 5.00
N ALA A 311 -18.17 4.08 5.61
CA ALA A 311 -18.11 4.44 7.03
C ALA A 311 -18.17 3.21 7.94
N ASN A 312 -18.96 2.19 7.56
CA ASN A 312 -19.16 0.99 8.37
C ASN A 312 -18.48 -0.25 7.74
N LYS A 313 -17.21 -0.43 8.05
CA LYS A 313 -16.44 -1.61 7.63
C LYS A 313 -17.06 -2.93 8.13
N SER A 314 -17.59 -2.98 9.35
CA SER A 314 -18.14 -4.22 9.92
C SER A 314 -19.37 -4.72 9.14
N ASP A 315 -20.22 -3.82 8.65
CA ASP A 315 -21.36 -4.15 7.81
C ASP A 315 -20.93 -4.77 6.45
N ARG A 316 -19.84 -4.29 5.87
CA ARG A 316 -19.23 -4.88 4.65
C ARG A 316 -18.85 -6.34 4.89
N TYR A 317 -18.18 -6.63 6.01
CA TYR A 317 -17.81 -7.99 6.38
C TYR A 317 -19.03 -8.88 6.62
N ALA A 318 -20.03 -8.39 7.37
CA ALA A 318 -21.27 -9.13 7.63
C ALA A 318 -22.03 -9.50 6.34
N LYS A 319 -21.93 -8.68 5.31
CA LYS A 319 -22.52 -8.92 3.97
C LYS A 319 -21.60 -9.67 3.01
N HIS A 320 -20.42 -10.10 3.45
CA HIS A 320 -19.37 -10.71 2.61
C HIS A 320 -18.93 -9.85 1.42
N LEU A 321 -18.99 -8.51 1.56
CA LEU A 321 -18.60 -7.54 0.54
C LEU A 321 -17.15 -7.09 0.77
N VAL A 322 -16.24 -8.05 0.80
CA VAL A 322 -14.81 -7.84 0.98
C VAL A 322 -14.02 -8.83 0.12
N ALA A 323 -12.90 -8.36 -0.44
CA ALA A 323 -11.99 -9.15 -1.24
C ALA A 323 -11.52 -10.38 -0.46
N ARG A 324 -11.60 -11.54 -1.13
CA ARG A 324 -11.15 -12.81 -0.57
C ARG A 324 -9.64 -12.95 -0.76
N GLY A 325 -8.99 -13.61 0.18
CA GLY A 325 -7.56 -13.88 0.15
C GLY A 325 -6.93 -13.74 1.54
N PRO A 326 -5.81 -14.42 1.80
CA PRO A 326 -5.09 -14.29 3.06
C PRO A 326 -4.49 -12.89 3.17
N ALA A 327 -4.34 -12.38 4.40
CA ALA A 327 -3.70 -11.09 4.62
C ALA A 327 -2.62 -11.12 5.70
N ILE A 328 -1.57 -10.33 5.50
CA ILE A 328 -0.60 -9.97 6.55
C ILE A 328 -1.11 -8.76 7.31
N ARG A 329 -0.98 -8.79 8.64
CA ARG A 329 -1.16 -7.65 9.53
C ARG A 329 0.05 -7.49 10.43
N SER A 330 0.50 -6.27 10.63
CA SER A 330 1.62 -6.02 11.53
C SER A 330 1.50 -4.71 12.29
N THR A 331 2.34 -4.62 13.32
CA THR A 331 2.67 -3.42 14.08
C THR A 331 4.15 -3.44 14.44
N THR A 332 4.70 -2.27 14.73
CA THR A 332 6.03 -2.14 15.33
C THR A 332 5.92 -1.85 16.83
N SER A 333 7.00 -2.09 17.60
CA SER A 333 6.98 -1.89 19.06
C SER A 333 6.74 -0.45 19.51
N THR A 334 7.07 0.51 18.64
CA THR A 334 7.10 1.93 18.99
C THR A 334 6.35 2.84 18.01
N GLU A 335 5.67 2.30 16.98
CA GLU A 335 4.82 3.02 16.00
C GLU A 335 5.10 4.53 15.87
N LEU A 336 4.09 5.39 16.01
CA LEU A 336 4.22 6.84 15.92
C LEU A 336 4.51 7.47 17.28
N GLN A 337 5.12 8.66 17.23
CA GLN A 337 5.41 9.51 18.41
C GLN A 337 6.32 8.84 19.45
N PRO A 338 7.50 8.32 19.06
CA PRO A 338 8.45 7.77 20.03
C PRO A 338 8.83 8.84 21.05
N SER A 339 8.83 8.45 22.33
CA SER A 339 9.11 9.35 23.45
C SER A 339 10.08 8.72 24.44
N PRO A 340 10.90 9.51 25.15
CA PRO A 340 11.62 9.02 26.32
C PRO A 340 10.67 8.66 27.48
N ASN A 341 9.40 9.12 27.44
CA ASN A 341 8.37 8.73 28.39
C ASN A 341 7.74 7.40 27.98
N LEU A 342 8.14 6.31 28.66
CA LEU A 342 7.68 4.94 28.35
C LEU A 342 6.16 4.78 28.33
N THR A 343 5.41 5.52 29.16
CA THR A 343 3.95 5.45 29.14
C THR A 343 3.39 6.02 27.84
N GLN A 344 3.89 7.18 27.41
CA GLN A 344 3.49 7.81 26.15
C GLN A 344 3.88 6.92 24.95
N THR A 345 5.06 6.31 25.01
CA THR A 345 5.57 5.36 24.01
C THR A 345 4.76 4.07 23.96
N ALA A 346 3.95 3.75 24.99
CA ALA A 346 3.06 2.59 25.02
C ALA A 346 1.70 2.83 24.36
N GLU A 347 1.18 4.06 24.46
CA GLU A 347 -0.22 4.37 24.14
C GLU A 347 -0.50 4.24 22.64
N VAL A 348 0.35 4.84 21.80
CA VAL A 348 0.16 4.84 20.35
C VAL A 348 0.36 3.44 19.74
N PRO A 349 1.44 2.70 20.05
CA PRO A 349 1.58 1.33 19.56
C PRO A 349 0.44 0.42 20.01
N ARG A 350 -0.02 0.56 21.27
CA ARG A 350 -1.21 -0.18 21.74
C ARG A 350 -2.42 0.12 20.89
N TYR A 351 -2.66 1.38 20.54
CA TYR A 351 -3.82 1.78 19.75
C TYR A 351 -3.81 1.14 18.34
N PHE A 352 -2.63 1.11 17.70
CA PHE A 352 -2.40 0.42 16.42
C PHE A 352 -2.60 -1.08 16.55
N ASP A 353 -2.05 -1.68 17.60
CA ASP A 353 -2.14 -3.11 17.85
C ASP A 353 -3.58 -3.58 18.06
N CYS A 354 -4.35 -2.86 18.88
CA CYS A 354 -5.76 -3.15 19.11
C CYS A 354 -6.62 -2.92 17.86
N PHE A 355 -6.22 -2.02 16.96
CA PHE A 355 -6.87 -1.89 15.66
C PHE A 355 -6.54 -3.08 14.75
N ALA A 356 -5.28 -3.51 14.68
CA ALA A 356 -4.88 -4.70 13.93
C ALA A 356 -5.62 -5.96 14.42
N LEU A 357 -5.75 -6.15 15.74
CA LEU A 357 -6.50 -7.26 16.32
C LEU A 357 -8.00 -7.22 15.93
N ARG A 358 -8.63 -6.03 15.99
CA ARG A 358 -10.03 -5.85 15.59
C ARG A 358 -10.24 -6.21 14.11
N ASP A 359 -9.35 -5.76 13.24
CA ASP A 359 -9.37 -6.07 11.80
C ASP A 359 -9.25 -7.58 11.54
N ILE A 360 -8.28 -8.26 12.18
CA ILE A 360 -8.10 -9.70 12.03
C ILE A 360 -9.31 -10.48 12.53
N LYS A 361 -9.94 -10.05 13.63
CA LYS A 361 -11.18 -10.68 14.14
C LYS A 361 -12.32 -10.53 13.15
N LEU A 362 -12.48 -9.37 12.52
CA LEU A 362 -13.47 -9.17 11.45
C LEU A 362 -13.23 -10.12 10.27
N ARG A 363 -11.97 -10.25 9.82
CA ARG A 363 -11.57 -11.19 8.77
C ARG A 363 -11.86 -12.65 9.15
N GLY A 364 -11.47 -13.05 10.35
CA GLY A 364 -11.72 -14.38 10.88
C GLY A 364 -13.20 -14.71 11.03
N SER A 365 -14.06 -13.72 11.31
CA SER A 365 -15.52 -13.92 11.47
C SER A 365 -16.21 -14.46 10.21
N ILE A 366 -15.61 -14.26 9.04
CA ILE A 366 -16.10 -14.77 7.75
C ILE A 366 -15.16 -15.82 7.14
N GLY A 367 -14.24 -16.36 7.94
CA GLY A 367 -13.32 -17.43 7.54
C GLY A 367 -12.15 -16.99 6.67
N LEU A 368 -11.77 -15.72 6.65
CA LEU A 368 -10.57 -15.26 5.94
C LEU A 368 -9.33 -15.36 6.82
N GLU A 369 -8.27 -15.99 6.29
CA GLU A 369 -7.02 -16.16 7.00
C GLU A 369 -6.27 -14.84 7.16
N SER A 370 -5.59 -14.71 8.30
CA SER A 370 -4.69 -13.60 8.58
C SER A 370 -3.42 -14.10 9.24
N PHE A 371 -2.29 -13.53 8.86
CA PHE A 371 -0.96 -13.84 9.35
C PHE A 371 -0.41 -12.60 10.03
N ARG A 372 -0.02 -12.74 11.30
CA ARG A 372 0.39 -11.58 12.11
C ARG A 372 1.87 -11.64 12.41
N TYR A 373 2.52 -10.49 12.31
CA TYR A 373 3.86 -10.30 12.88
C TYR A 373 3.94 -9.02 13.73
N PHE A 374 4.91 -8.99 14.63
CA PHE A 374 5.25 -7.85 15.48
C PHE A 374 6.75 -7.58 15.33
N TYR A 375 7.14 -6.35 14.99
CA TYR A 375 8.55 -6.01 14.80
C TYR A 375 9.09 -5.22 15.99
N VAL A 376 10.18 -5.72 16.59
CA VAL A 376 10.79 -5.16 17.81
C VAL A 376 12.28 -4.82 17.64
N GLY A 377 12.78 -4.82 16.41
CA GLY A 377 14.20 -4.58 16.12
C GLY A 377 14.68 -3.19 16.59
N ASN A 378 15.68 -3.19 17.47
CA ASN A 378 16.29 -1.99 18.04
C ASN A 378 17.81 -1.97 17.78
N TYR A 379 18.19 -1.62 16.55
CA TYR A 379 19.58 -1.58 16.09
C TYR A 379 20.09 -0.15 16.11
N SER A 380 21.29 0.11 16.64
CA SER A 380 21.76 1.48 16.91
C SER A 380 21.99 2.36 15.67
N ASN A 381 22.23 1.76 14.50
CA ASN A 381 22.30 2.45 13.21
C ASN A 381 20.92 2.96 12.73
N ILE A 382 19.83 2.31 13.14
CA ILE A 382 18.44 2.68 12.80
C ILE A 382 17.79 3.49 13.93
N SER A 383 18.04 3.08 15.16
CA SER A 383 17.47 3.58 16.41
C SER A 383 18.61 4.04 17.33
N PRO A 384 19.23 5.21 17.05
CA PRO A 384 20.41 5.67 17.78
C PRO A 384 20.13 6.02 19.24
N GLN A 385 18.86 6.20 19.60
CA GLN A 385 18.43 6.37 20.98
C GLN A 385 17.72 5.09 21.45
N PRO A 386 18.10 4.50 22.59
CA PRO A 386 17.55 3.21 23.04
C PRO A 386 16.02 3.16 23.18
N TRP A 387 15.39 4.32 23.45
CA TRP A 387 13.95 4.47 23.63
C TRP A 387 13.17 4.65 22.30
N LEU A 388 13.86 4.82 21.16
CA LEU A 388 13.19 4.84 19.85
C LEU A 388 12.63 3.46 19.50
N GLY A 389 13.32 2.37 19.88
CA GLY A 389 12.90 1.00 19.58
C GLY A 389 12.65 0.78 18.08
N ALA A 390 11.71 -0.10 17.75
CA ALA A 390 11.20 -0.25 16.40
C ALA A 390 10.06 0.75 16.16
N TYR A 391 10.39 1.96 15.73
CA TYR A 391 9.38 2.98 15.39
C TYR A 391 8.73 2.68 14.03
N HIS A 392 7.65 3.41 13.74
CA HIS A 392 6.87 3.30 12.49
C HIS A 392 7.77 3.16 11.27
N TRP A 393 7.33 2.43 10.23
CA TRP A 393 8.04 2.11 8.99
C TRP A 393 9.37 1.34 9.07
N THR A 394 10.02 1.20 10.24
CA THR A 394 11.39 0.62 10.32
C THR A 394 11.47 -0.85 9.92
N ASP A 395 10.36 -1.59 9.98
CA ASP A 395 10.26 -2.96 9.51
C ASP A 395 10.41 -3.08 7.98
N LEU A 396 10.08 -2.03 7.23
CA LEU A 396 10.33 -1.96 5.79
C LEU A 396 11.82 -2.06 5.44
N LEU A 397 12.71 -1.54 6.29
CA LEU A 397 14.16 -1.65 6.07
C LEU A 397 14.61 -3.11 6.03
N MET A 398 13.97 -3.94 6.84
CA MET A 398 14.23 -5.38 6.92
C MET A 398 13.63 -6.12 5.72
N ILE A 399 12.38 -5.78 5.34
CA ILE A 399 11.68 -6.42 4.21
C ILE A 399 12.37 -6.10 2.88
N PHE A 400 12.68 -4.83 2.61
CA PHE A 400 13.33 -4.42 1.37
C PHE A 400 14.86 -4.67 1.37
N GLY A 401 15.45 -4.96 2.54
CA GLY A 401 16.88 -5.17 2.67
C GLY A 401 17.70 -3.89 2.55
N THR A 402 17.08 -2.73 2.77
CA THR A 402 17.71 -1.40 2.66
C THR A 402 18.36 -0.94 3.95
N TYR A 403 18.31 -1.73 5.03
CA TYR A 403 19.00 -1.48 6.28
C TYR A 403 20.51 -1.23 6.11
N VAL A 404 21.13 -1.84 5.09
CA VAL A 404 22.52 -1.62 4.69
C VAL A 404 22.82 -0.18 4.22
N LYS A 405 21.79 0.60 3.90
CA LYS A 405 21.93 2.01 3.51
C LYS A 405 21.94 2.95 4.73
N MET A 406 21.70 2.42 5.93
CA MET A 406 21.72 3.18 7.17
C MET A 406 23.16 3.44 7.61
N VAL A 407 23.39 4.59 8.23
CA VAL A 407 24.73 4.99 8.68
C VAL A 407 25.03 4.35 10.03
N GLY A 408 26.16 3.63 10.11
CA GLY A 408 26.65 3.02 11.34
C GLY A 408 26.97 1.54 11.17
N ASP A 409 27.31 0.87 12.26
CA ASP A 409 27.59 -0.56 12.27
C ASP A 409 26.30 -1.37 12.12
N THR A 410 26.34 -2.36 11.22
CA THR A 410 25.25 -3.30 10.97
C THR A 410 25.57 -4.64 11.68
N PRO A 411 25.01 -4.92 12.86
CA PRO A 411 25.25 -6.19 13.56
C PRO A 411 24.68 -7.38 12.79
N GLN A 412 25.27 -8.57 13.00
CA GLN A 412 24.81 -9.80 12.36
C GLN A 412 23.32 -10.10 12.66
N ALA A 413 22.84 -9.77 13.85
CA ALA A 413 21.44 -9.95 14.20
C ALA A 413 20.48 -9.11 13.34
N GLU A 414 20.89 -7.95 12.83
CA GLU A 414 20.11 -7.12 11.90
C GLU A 414 20.05 -7.78 10.52
N ILE A 415 21.20 -8.28 10.04
CA ILE A 415 21.30 -9.04 8.78
C ILE A 415 20.41 -10.28 8.82
N ASP A 416 20.52 -11.07 9.89
CA ASP A 416 19.74 -12.30 10.06
C ASP A 416 18.24 -12.01 10.14
N THR A 417 17.86 -10.89 10.78
CA THR A 417 16.45 -10.46 10.88
C THR A 417 15.90 -10.04 9.53
N SER A 418 16.64 -9.25 8.75
CA SER A 418 16.23 -8.91 7.38
C SER A 418 16.10 -10.16 6.50
N ALA A 419 17.06 -11.08 6.55
CA ALA A 419 16.99 -12.34 5.81
C ALA A 419 15.74 -13.16 6.20
N ALA A 420 15.46 -13.28 7.50
CA ALA A 420 14.28 -13.98 7.98
C ALA A 420 12.98 -13.32 7.50
N MET A 421 12.83 -12.00 7.66
CA MET A 421 11.62 -11.29 7.21
C MET A 421 11.41 -11.44 5.70
N GLN A 422 12.47 -11.33 4.91
CA GLN A 422 12.40 -11.55 3.47
C GLN A 422 11.96 -12.96 3.09
N ASP A 423 12.44 -13.99 3.80
CA ASP A 423 12.04 -15.38 3.53
C ASP A 423 10.58 -15.63 3.86
N TYR A 424 10.09 -15.05 4.97
CA TYR A 424 8.68 -15.14 5.35
C TYR A 424 7.77 -14.43 4.32
N PHE A 425 8.16 -13.25 3.83
CA PHE A 425 7.40 -12.54 2.80
C PHE A 425 7.43 -13.26 1.44
N VAL A 426 8.57 -13.81 1.02
CA VAL A 426 8.67 -14.61 -0.22
C VAL A 426 7.83 -15.89 -0.11
N ALA A 427 7.86 -16.57 1.04
CA ALA A 427 7.03 -17.74 1.28
C ALA A 427 5.52 -17.39 1.23
N PHE A 428 5.11 -16.28 1.86
CA PHE A 428 3.72 -15.82 1.80
C PHE A 428 3.29 -15.42 0.39
N LEU A 429 4.16 -14.75 -0.37
CA LEU A 429 3.95 -14.43 -1.78
C LEU A 429 3.67 -15.69 -2.61
N LYS A 430 4.50 -16.72 -2.45
CA LYS A 430 4.41 -17.98 -3.19
C LYS A 430 3.19 -18.81 -2.78
N GLU A 431 2.90 -18.89 -1.49
CA GLU A 431 2.02 -19.93 -0.93
C GLU A 431 0.71 -19.41 -0.33
N GLY A 432 0.61 -18.11 -0.04
CA GLY A 432 -0.56 -17.50 0.60
C GLY A 432 -0.90 -18.19 1.92
N ALA A 433 -2.11 -18.74 2.01
CA ALA A 433 -2.59 -19.40 3.23
C ALA A 433 -1.78 -20.66 3.61
N ASN A 434 -1.03 -21.24 2.68
CA ASN A 434 -0.23 -22.45 2.92
C ASN A 434 1.18 -22.18 3.49
N VAL A 435 1.54 -20.90 3.71
CA VAL A 435 2.86 -20.46 4.19
C VAL A 435 3.30 -21.13 5.51
N THR A 436 2.36 -21.62 6.32
CA THR A 436 2.67 -22.36 7.56
C THR A 436 3.52 -23.60 7.29
N SER A 437 3.35 -24.26 6.13
CA SER A 437 4.07 -25.48 5.81
C SER A 437 5.54 -25.26 5.46
N SER A 438 5.91 -24.10 4.90
CA SER A 438 7.27 -23.79 4.45
C SER A 438 8.11 -23.10 5.51
N VAL A 439 7.58 -22.06 6.14
CA VAL A 439 8.31 -21.22 7.11
C VAL A 439 7.71 -21.24 8.51
N GLY A 440 6.67 -22.03 8.74
CA GLY A 440 6.06 -22.16 10.07
C GLY A 440 5.26 -20.95 10.52
N TRP A 441 4.92 -20.01 9.61
CA TRP A 441 4.10 -18.83 9.95
C TRP A 441 2.65 -19.27 10.22
N PRO A 442 2.15 -19.23 11.46
CA PRO A 442 0.82 -19.75 11.77
C PRO A 442 -0.28 -18.80 11.31
N VAL A 443 -1.41 -19.35 10.86
CA VAL A 443 -2.67 -18.60 10.73
C VAL A 443 -3.09 -18.11 12.12
N PHE A 444 -3.43 -16.84 12.23
CA PHE A 444 -3.85 -16.24 13.50
C PHE A 444 -5.21 -16.79 13.95
N GLN A 445 -5.25 -17.45 15.11
CA GLN A 445 -6.46 -18.02 15.69
C GLN A 445 -6.96 -17.18 16.86
N HIS A 446 -7.83 -16.20 16.57
CA HIS A 446 -8.34 -15.25 17.57
C HIS A 446 -9.24 -15.87 18.67
N GLN A 447 -9.76 -17.09 18.45
CA GLN A 447 -10.49 -17.90 19.45
C GLN A 447 -9.67 -19.12 19.92
N GLY A 448 -8.40 -19.21 19.49
CA GLY A 448 -7.51 -20.30 19.81
C GLY A 448 -6.86 -20.14 21.19
N LYS A 449 -6.06 -21.14 21.57
CA LYS A 449 -5.26 -21.11 22.80
C LYS A 449 -4.34 -19.88 22.78
N ASN A 450 -4.23 -19.20 23.92
CA ASN A 450 -3.40 -18.00 24.12
C ASN A 450 -3.69 -16.84 23.16
N ASN A 451 -4.95 -16.72 22.68
CA ASN A 451 -5.42 -15.68 21.76
C ASN A 451 -4.69 -15.63 20.39
N GLY A 452 -4.11 -16.75 19.95
CA GLY A 452 -3.47 -16.88 18.64
C GLY A 452 -1.94 -16.79 18.71
N SER A 453 -1.30 -17.09 17.59
CA SER A 453 0.17 -17.07 17.44
C SER A 453 0.61 -15.97 16.50
N ILE A 454 1.71 -15.33 16.84
CA ILE A 454 2.27 -14.16 16.15
C ILE A 454 3.77 -14.39 15.98
N ILE A 455 4.32 -14.01 14.83
CA ILE A 455 5.78 -14.01 14.64
C ILE A 455 6.34 -12.69 15.16
N GLU A 456 7.26 -12.73 16.11
CA GLU A 456 8.01 -11.57 16.53
C GLU A 456 9.37 -11.56 15.83
N PHE A 457 9.68 -10.47 15.12
CA PHE A 457 10.93 -10.28 14.40
C PHE A 457 11.85 -9.27 15.11
N GLY A 458 13.16 -9.50 15.07
CA GLY A 458 14.17 -8.57 15.57
C GLY A 458 14.39 -8.58 17.08
N ALA A 459 13.84 -9.57 17.78
CA ALA A 459 14.06 -9.75 19.22
C ALA A 459 15.53 -10.15 19.50
N ARG A 460 16.04 -9.79 20.69
CA ARG A 460 17.44 -10.11 21.06
C ARG A 460 17.71 -11.62 20.98
N GLY A 461 18.74 -11.97 20.19
CA GLY A 461 19.20 -13.35 20.03
C GLY A 461 18.31 -14.23 19.14
N SER A 462 17.28 -13.68 18.49
CA SER A 462 16.40 -14.44 17.59
C SER A 462 15.88 -13.58 16.44
N PRO A 463 16.21 -13.91 15.18
CA PRO A 463 15.68 -13.19 14.01
C PRO A 463 14.16 -13.25 13.92
N ALA A 464 13.57 -14.40 14.28
CA ALA A 464 12.14 -14.65 14.30
C ALA A 464 11.80 -15.65 15.42
N ARG A 465 10.79 -15.35 16.24
CA ARG A 465 10.27 -16.28 17.26
C ARG A 465 8.75 -16.23 17.36
N ASN A 466 8.14 -17.32 17.81
CA ASN A 466 6.71 -17.35 18.10
C ASN A 466 6.41 -16.68 19.44
N ILE A 467 5.48 -15.73 19.43
CA ILE A 467 4.84 -15.16 20.63
C ILE A 467 3.32 -15.44 20.57
N THR A 468 2.62 -15.16 21.67
CA THR A 468 1.18 -15.39 21.79
C THR A 468 0.39 -14.08 21.70
N GLY A 469 -0.87 -14.16 21.29
CA GLY A 469 -1.81 -13.05 21.42
C GLY A 469 -1.91 -12.55 22.85
N ASP A 470 -1.89 -13.45 23.85
CA ASP A 470 -1.87 -13.03 25.28
C ASP A 470 -0.69 -12.12 25.65
N TYR A 471 0.45 -12.24 24.95
CA TYR A 471 1.62 -11.40 25.22
C TYR A 471 1.45 -10.00 24.65
N LEU A 472 0.94 -9.88 23.42
CA LEU A 472 0.82 -8.61 22.71
C LEU A 472 -0.54 -7.92 22.95
N ASP A 473 -1.63 -8.67 22.81
CA ASP A 473 -3.02 -8.19 22.79
C ASP A 473 -3.64 -7.98 24.17
N ALA A 474 -3.02 -8.45 25.26
CA ALA A 474 -3.62 -8.36 26.61
C ALA A 474 -4.02 -6.92 26.97
N SER A 475 -3.20 -5.95 26.54
CA SER A 475 -3.41 -4.52 26.77
C SER A 475 -4.65 -3.96 26.06
N CYS A 476 -5.18 -4.65 25.04
CA CYS A 476 -6.42 -4.28 24.34
C CYS A 476 -7.69 -4.59 25.16
N TYR A 477 -7.59 -5.50 26.12
CA TYR A 477 -8.70 -5.85 27.01
C TYR A 477 -8.56 -5.21 28.39
N ASN A 478 -7.33 -4.89 28.80
CA ASN A 478 -7.03 -4.23 30.06
C ASN A 478 -6.00 -3.11 29.85
N ALA A 479 -6.49 -1.87 29.80
CA ALA A 479 -5.70 -0.70 29.52
C ALA A 479 -4.61 -0.39 30.59
N SER A 480 -4.67 -1.04 31.76
CA SER A 480 -3.69 -0.89 32.84
C SER A 480 -2.52 -1.88 32.75
N GLY A 481 -2.54 -2.83 31.79
CA GLY A 481 -1.46 -3.78 31.56
C GLY A 481 -0.28 -3.18 30.79
N PRO A 482 0.95 -3.68 30.98
CA PRO A 482 2.13 -3.22 30.23
C PRO A 482 2.02 -3.62 28.76
N PHE A 483 2.41 -2.70 27.85
CA PHE A 483 2.61 -3.00 26.42
C PHE A 483 4.07 -3.40 26.17
N PRO A 484 4.36 -4.41 25.32
CA PRO A 484 5.73 -4.85 25.05
C PRO A 484 6.46 -3.89 24.11
N ILE A 485 7.10 -2.85 24.66
CA ILE A 485 7.76 -1.78 23.89
C ILE A 485 9.28 -2.03 23.75
N LEU A 486 9.88 -2.76 24.69
CA LEU A 486 11.33 -2.93 24.81
C LEU A 486 11.67 -4.39 25.16
N SER A 487 12.37 -5.08 24.25
CA SER A 487 12.97 -6.40 24.51
C SER A 487 14.49 -6.39 24.44
#